data_AF-M3GCY8-F1
#
_entry.id   AF-M3GCY8-F1
#
_cell.length_a   1.000
_cell.length_b   1.000
_cell.length_c   1.000
_cell.angle_alpha   90.00
_cell.angle_beta   90.00
_cell.angle_gamma   90.00
#
_symmetry.space_group_name_H-M   'P 1'
#
loop_
_entity.id
_entity.type
_entity.pdbx_description
1 polymer ?
#
loop_
_entity_poly.entity_id
_entity_poly.type
_entity_poly.pdbx_seq_one_letter_code
_entity_poly.pdbx_strand_id
1 'polypeptide(L)'
;MRKISNAFVLIFLYIWFFLSLATCSSRHDSDFFWLEWAKTRNVEASFSYPGRYVHTFKRRNVRDKILRLIESAGFAIDLWVYSFEDPEILNALKKANTRGVQIRIVADPEREYMDEFKNLGVFRKWERSGLQHSKILIVDRKKVFLGSGNFTWYGLENDLNGYVSFDLFDSEIENFYAFLEEDSGITSLNIPPFQFYISPEKGRLIQNLILREVDRAQRDIRYLIFDHFDSVLTSRLALADRRGVNVKGIYDSPVDEEGKYLANVFENPGSEIAADGNEEVIESGSFGKGGLLHHKTMIVDGKTLISGSYNFSISARDNNREILFKTTNPYLVAVYVEEWERIRVNSIVYKATSFGTENGSNGIYFGYSGNSIPIGVEQTICRTDTAKEESFYLESGNAFLKSILEYTFLPTESCKDVSNFTPPSSGFTGKKPIIRSRRKVLGKKGFY
;
A
#
# COMPACT_ATOMS: atom_id res chain seq x y z
N MET A 1 -54.45 -58.98 -8.57
CA MET A 1 -53.88 -58.20 -7.44
C MET A 1 -52.41 -57.96 -7.76
N ARG A 2 -52.04 -56.76 -8.26
CA ARG A 2 -51.46 -55.64 -7.48
C ARG A 2 -50.14 -56.04 -6.81
N LYS A 3 -48.97 -55.41 -7.00
CA LYS A 3 -48.53 -54.19 -7.70
C LYS A 3 -47.02 -54.42 -7.97
N ILE A 4 -46.60 -54.58 -9.22
CA ILE A 4 -45.18 -54.41 -9.56
C ILE A 4 -44.97 -52.90 -9.61
N SER A 5 -44.13 -52.41 -8.69
CA SER A 5 -44.00 -51.00 -8.35
C SER A 5 -43.53 -50.16 -9.54
N ASN A 6 -44.31 -49.12 -9.87
CA ASN A 6 -44.00 -48.05 -10.82
C ASN A 6 -42.64 -47.36 -10.60
N ALA A 7 -41.95 -47.62 -9.48
CA ALA A 7 -40.64 -47.07 -9.17
C ALA A 7 -39.52 -47.59 -10.09
N PHE A 8 -39.55 -48.86 -10.49
CA PHE A 8 -38.48 -49.44 -11.34
C PHE A 8 -38.55 -48.94 -12.79
N VAL A 9 -39.76 -48.71 -13.31
CA VAL A 9 -39.96 -48.17 -14.66
C VAL A 9 -39.56 -46.68 -14.71
N LEU A 10 -39.83 -45.91 -13.65
CA LEU A 10 -39.42 -44.51 -13.54
C LEU A 10 -37.90 -44.34 -13.42
N ILE A 11 -37.21 -45.23 -12.69
CA ILE A 11 -35.74 -45.20 -12.57
C ILE A 11 -35.08 -45.57 -13.90
N PHE A 12 -35.61 -46.57 -14.61
CA PHE A 12 -35.09 -46.93 -15.94
C PHE A 12 -35.32 -45.83 -16.98
N LEU A 13 -36.47 -45.14 -16.95
CA LEU A 13 -36.74 -43.98 -17.80
C LEU A 13 -35.82 -42.80 -17.47
N TYR A 14 -35.51 -42.55 -16.18
CA TYR A 14 -34.57 -41.49 -15.78
C TYR A 14 -33.13 -41.78 -16.20
N ILE A 15 -32.67 -43.03 -16.04
CA ILE A 15 -31.33 -43.45 -16.45
C ILE A 15 -31.19 -43.39 -17.98
N TRP A 16 -32.24 -43.76 -18.72
CA TRP A 16 -32.23 -43.69 -20.18
C TRP A 16 -32.37 -42.25 -20.71
N PHE A 17 -33.12 -41.38 -20.03
CA PHE A 17 -33.18 -39.95 -20.35
C PHE A 17 -31.80 -39.27 -20.16
N PHE A 18 -31.09 -39.57 -19.06
CA PHE A 18 -29.73 -39.05 -18.83
C PHE A 18 -28.68 -39.65 -19.78
N LEU A 19 -28.78 -40.93 -20.14
CA LEU A 19 -27.88 -41.55 -21.13
C LEU A 19 -28.14 -41.05 -22.56
N SER A 20 -29.37 -40.66 -22.90
CA SER A 20 -29.70 -40.10 -24.22
C SER A 20 -29.26 -38.64 -24.39
N LEU A 21 -29.15 -37.88 -23.29
CA LEU A 21 -28.57 -36.53 -23.29
C LEU A 21 -27.03 -36.54 -23.40
N ALA A 22 -26.38 -37.66 -23.05
CA ALA A 22 -24.92 -37.80 -23.14
C ALA A 22 -24.39 -38.14 -24.54
N THR A 23 -25.27 -38.45 -25.51
CA THR A 23 -24.85 -38.86 -26.86
C THR A 23 -25.36 -37.96 -27.98
N CYS A 24 -25.82 -36.74 -27.67
CA CYS A 24 -26.11 -35.75 -28.71
C CYS A 24 -26.15 -34.31 -28.16
N SER A 25 -25.01 -33.70 -27.88
CA SER A 25 -24.87 -32.26 -28.04
C SER A 25 -23.46 -31.89 -28.45
N SER A 26 -23.40 -31.14 -29.53
CA SER A 26 -22.24 -30.54 -30.17
C SER A 26 -21.27 -29.85 -29.20
N ARG A 27 -19.98 -29.92 -29.55
CA ARG A 27 -18.94 -28.95 -29.16
C ARG A 27 -19.51 -27.53 -29.04
N HIS A 28 -19.63 -27.02 -27.83
CA HIS A 28 -19.29 -25.63 -27.46
C HIS A 28 -19.51 -25.44 -25.95
N ASP A 29 -18.41 -25.08 -25.27
CA ASP A 29 -18.31 -24.23 -24.07
C ASP A 29 -19.54 -24.11 -23.16
N SER A 30 -19.56 -24.85 -22.05
CA SER A 30 -20.26 -24.42 -20.82
C SER A 30 -20.05 -25.31 -19.58
N ASP A 31 -19.46 -26.50 -19.70
CA ASP A 31 -19.42 -27.45 -18.57
C ASP A 31 -18.26 -27.30 -17.55
N PHE A 32 -17.45 -26.23 -17.63
CA PHE A 32 -16.34 -26.01 -16.68
C PHE A 32 -16.51 -24.80 -15.74
N PHE A 33 -17.62 -24.07 -15.82
CA PHE A 33 -17.78 -22.86 -15.00
C PHE A 33 -17.90 -23.19 -13.50
N TRP A 34 -18.66 -24.21 -13.11
CA TRP A 34 -18.91 -24.49 -11.68
C TRP A 34 -17.74 -25.17 -10.94
N LEU A 35 -16.87 -25.89 -11.66
CA LEU A 35 -15.70 -26.57 -11.07
C LEU A 35 -14.56 -25.60 -10.72
N GLU A 36 -14.47 -24.44 -11.36
CA GLU A 36 -13.50 -23.40 -10.97
C GLU A 36 -13.87 -22.72 -9.65
N TRP A 37 -15.16 -22.56 -9.35
CA TRP A 37 -15.62 -21.89 -8.13
C TRP A 37 -15.33 -22.70 -6.85
N ALA A 38 -15.12 -24.02 -6.99
CA ALA A 38 -14.75 -24.91 -5.89
C ALA A 38 -13.22 -25.02 -5.67
N LYS A 39 -12.39 -24.46 -6.56
CA LYS A 39 -10.93 -24.48 -6.38
C LYS A 39 -10.53 -23.47 -5.31
N THR A 40 -10.06 -23.98 -4.18
CA THR A 40 -9.40 -23.15 -3.17
C THR A 40 -8.05 -22.68 -3.71
N ARG A 41 -7.89 -21.37 -3.90
CA ARG A 41 -6.59 -20.78 -4.27
C ARG A 41 -5.59 -21.03 -3.14
N ASN A 42 -4.42 -21.52 -3.49
CA ASN A 42 -3.32 -21.60 -2.53
C ASN A 42 -2.79 -20.19 -2.25
N VAL A 43 -2.79 -19.79 -0.98
CA VAL A 43 -2.29 -18.49 -0.54
C VAL A 43 -1.31 -18.69 0.60
N GLU A 44 -0.21 -17.95 0.57
CA GLU A 44 0.85 -18.02 1.58
C GLU A 44 1.35 -16.63 1.93
N ALA A 45 1.70 -16.39 3.19
CA ALA A 45 2.41 -15.19 3.61
C ALA A 45 3.88 -15.53 3.91
N SER A 46 4.76 -14.55 3.74
CA SER A 46 6.17 -14.68 4.12
C SER A 46 6.67 -13.35 4.66
N PHE A 47 7.52 -13.41 5.68
CA PHE A 47 8.04 -12.24 6.38
C PHE A 47 9.56 -12.33 6.49
N SER A 48 10.27 -11.21 6.40
CA SER A 48 11.70 -11.17 6.70
C SER A 48 11.93 -11.04 8.21
N TYR A 49 13.05 -11.60 8.68
CA TYR A 49 13.40 -11.66 10.09
C TYR A 49 14.79 -11.08 10.33
N PRO A 50 14.96 -9.76 10.25
CA PRO A 50 16.22 -9.12 10.56
C PRO A 50 16.53 -9.21 12.06
N GLY A 51 17.80 -9.05 12.40
CA GLY A 51 18.27 -9.00 13.77
C GLY A 51 19.60 -9.74 13.96
N ARG A 52 20.46 -9.16 14.79
CA ARG A 52 21.82 -9.66 15.08
C ARG A 52 21.82 -11.11 15.59
N TYR A 53 20.80 -11.47 16.37
CA TYR A 53 20.67 -12.80 17.00
C TYR A 53 19.69 -13.74 16.26
N VAL A 54 19.17 -13.33 15.10
CA VAL A 54 18.30 -14.21 14.31
C VAL A 54 19.18 -15.19 13.54
N HIS A 55 18.91 -16.49 13.71
CA HIS A 55 19.60 -17.54 12.97
C HIS A 55 19.52 -17.35 11.45
N THR A 56 20.62 -17.65 10.76
CA THR A 56 20.76 -17.47 9.30
C THR A 56 19.63 -18.13 8.50
N PHE A 57 19.19 -19.34 8.87
CA PHE A 57 18.10 -20.03 8.16
C PHE A 57 16.79 -19.23 8.18
N LYS A 58 16.54 -18.49 9.28
CA LYS A 58 15.32 -17.69 9.46
C LYS A 58 15.45 -16.35 8.74
N ARG A 59 16.62 -15.71 8.78
CA ARG A 59 16.93 -14.51 7.99
C ARG A 59 16.77 -14.73 6.49
N ARG A 60 17.24 -15.88 6.00
CA ARG A 60 17.23 -16.24 4.57
C ARG A 60 15.89 -16.71 4.04
N ASN A 61 14.88 -16.91 4.89
CA ASN A 61 13.65 -17.59 4.52
C ASN A 61 12.95 -17.03 3.26
N VAL A 62 12.91 -15.70 3.09
CA VAL A 62 12.32 -15.03 1.92
C VAL A 62 13.21 -15.21 0.70
N ARG A 63 14.53 -14.99 0.82
CA ARG A 63 15.47 -15.24 -0.29
C ARG A 63 15.37 -16.68 -0.77
N ASP A 64 15.45 -17.64 0.14
CA ASP A 64 15.40 -19.06 -0.20
C ASP A 64 14.05 -19.45 -0.83
N LYS A 65 12.95 -18.77 -0.47
CA LYS A 65 11.66 -18.93 -1.14
C LYS A 65 11.72 -18.42 -2.58
N ILE A 66 12.26 -17.22 -2.82
CA ILE A 66 12.45 -16.66 -4.16
C ILE A 66 13.33 -17.59 -5.01
N LEU A 67 14.43 -18.10 -4.44
CA LEU A 67 15.32 -19.06 -5.10
C LEU A 67 14.56 -20.33 -5.51
N ARG A 68 13.80 -20.95 -4.60
CA ARG A 68 12.98 -22.14 -4.92
C ARG A 68 11.97 -21.88 -6.03
N LEU A 69 11.34 -20.70 -6.05
CA LEU A 69 10.40 -20.32 -7.11
C LEU A 69 11.11 -20.27 -8.47
N ILE A 70 12.25 -19.60 -8.56
CA ILE A 70 13.06 -19.48 -9.78
C ILE A 70 13.61 -20.85 -10.23
N GLU A 71 14.04 -21.68 -9.29
CA GLU A 71 14.54 -23.03 -9.57
C GLU A 71 13.44 -23.95 -10.12
N SER A 72 12.21 -23.80 -9.62
CA SER A 72 11.04 -24.57 -10.08
C SER A 72 10.45 -24.13 -11.41
N ALA A 73 10.85 -22.95 -11.92
CA ALA A 73 10.30 -22.39 -13.16
C ALA A 73 10.56 -23.30 -14.37
N GLY A 74 9.48 -23.66 -15.06
CA GLY A 74 9.48 -24.55 -16.21
C GLY A 74 9.60 -23.82 -17.55
N PHE A 75 8.98 -22.65 -17.71
CA PHE A 75 8.95 -21.95 -19.00
C PHE A 75 9.03 -20.43 -18.94
N ALA A 76 8.57 -19.78 -17.85
CA ALA A 76 8.62 -18.32 -17.77
C ALA A 76 8.90 -17.78 -16.37
N ILE A 77 9.66 -16.68 -16.31
CA ILE A 77 9.83 -15.83 -15.13
C ILE A 77 9.57 -14.38 -15.56
N ASP A 78 8.69 -13.68 -14.86
CA ASP A 78 8.49 -12.25 -15.01
C ASP A 78 8.76 -11.50 -13.73
N LEU A 79 9.40 -10.35 -13.88
CA LEU A 79 9.84 -9.51 -12.78
C LEU A 79 9.34 -8.08 -13.00
N TRP A 80 8.70 -7.52 -11.98
CA TRP A 80 8.54 -6.08 -11.81
C TRP A 80 9.40 -5.69 -10.62
N VAL A 81 10.42 -4.87 -10.85
CA VAL A 81 11.42 -4.53 -9.84
C VAL A 81 11.69 -3.04 -9.77
N TYR A 82 11.58 -2.51 -8.55
CA TYR A 82 12.12 -1.20 -8.24
C TYR A 82 13.64 -1.20 -8.12
N SER A 83 14.19 -2.15 -7.38
CA SER A 83 15.63 -2.29 -7.17
C SER A 83 15.98 -3.78 -7.08
N PHE A 84 17.12 -4.14 -7.67
CA PHE A 84 17.60 -5.51 -7.78
C PHE A 84 19.11 -5.57 -7.55
N GLU A 85 19.53 -6.19 -6.45
CA GLU A 85 20.94 -6.31 -6.04
C GLU A 85 21.12 -7.57 -5.17
N ASP A 86 20.81 -8.74 -5.70
CA ASP A 86 21.01 -10.01 -5.00
C ASP A 86 21.78 -11.00 -5.91
N PRO A 87 23.06 -11.31 -5.59
CA PRO A 87 23.88 -12.18 -6.43
C PRO A 87 23.36 -13.63 -6.53
N GLU A 88 22.72 -14.14 -5.48
CA GLU A 88 22.20 -15.51 -5.46
C GLU A 88 20.97 -15.62 -6.37
N ILE A 89 20.07 -14.64 -6.26
CA ILE A 89 18.90 -14.54 -7.15
C ILE A 89 19.34 -14.33 -8.60
N LEU A 90 20.32 -13.45 -8.86
CA LEU A 90 20.87 -13.26 -10.20
C LEU A 90 21.42 -14.56 -10.79
N ASN A 91 22.18 -15.33 -10.01
CA ASN A 91 22.72 -16.61 -10.43
C ASN A 91 21.62 -17.64 -10.69
N ALA A 92 20.57 -17.68 -9.87
CA ALA A 92 19.41 -18.55 -10.10
C ALA A 92 18.67 -18.20 -11.39
N LEU A 93 18.50 -16.90 -11.69
CA LEU A 93 17.90 -16.43 -12.94
C LEU A 93 18.76 -16.80 -14.15
N LYS A 94 20.09 -16.64 -14.07
CA LYS A 94 21.01 -17.10 -15.12
C LYS A 94 20.86 -18.60 -15.40
N LYS A 95 20.82 -19.42 -14.35
CA LYS A 95 20.59 -20.86 -14.48
C LYS A 95 19.24 -21.16 -15.11
N ALA A 96 18.18 -20.45 -14.75
CA ALA A 96 16.87 -20.60 -15.39
C ALA A 96 16.91 -20.25 -16.88
N ASN A 97 17.55 -19.15 -17.25
CA ASN A 97 17.74 -18.77 -18.65
C ASN A 97 18.52 -19.85 -19.44
N THR A 98 19.58 -20.42 -18.86
CA THR A 98 20.31 -21.54 -19.47
C THR A 98 19.45 -22.80 -19.65
N ARG A 99 18.43 -23.02 -18.80
CA ARG A 99 17.45 -24.10 -18.97
C ARG A 99 16.41 -23.80 -20.07
N GLY A 100 16.43 -22.61 -20.68
CA GLY A 100 15.46 -22.17 -21.69
C GLY A 100 14.22 -21.50 -21.12
N VAL A 101 14.20 -21.15 -19.83
CA VAL A 101 13.10 -20.39 -19.22
C VAL A 101 13.14 -18.95 -19.73
N GLN A 102 12.02 -18.46 -20.26
CA GLN A 102 11.90 -17.10 -20.76
C GLN A 102 11.86 -16.10 -19.60
N ILE A 103 12.75 -15.11 -19.60
CA ILE A 103 12.79 -14.08 -18.57
C ILE A 103 12.32 -12.75 -19.15
N ARG A 104 11.35 -12.11 -18.48
CA ARG A 104 10.93 -10.72 -18.75
C ARG A 104 11.11 -9.86 -17.52
N ILE A 105 11.66 -8.67 -17.70
CA ILE A 105 11.97 -7.75 -16.62
C ILE A 105 11.41 -6.38 -16.98
N VAL A 106 10.56 -5.85 -16.09
CA VAL A 106 10.10 -4.47 -16.07
C VAL A 106 10.75 -3.80 -14.86
N ALA A 107 11.57 -2.80 -15.15
CA ALA A 107 12.43 -2.15 -14.16
C ALA A 107 12.09 -0.67 -13.99
N ASP A 108 12.37 -0.12 -12.81
CA ASP A 108 12.27 1.32 -12.58
C ASP A 108 13.20 2.13 -13.53
N PRO A 109 12.73 3.23 -14.13
CA PRO A 109 13.49 3.97 -15.13
C PRO A 109 14.67 4.77 -14.55
N GLU A 110 14.57 5.18 -13.27
CA GLU A 110 15.59 6.01 -12.60
C GLU A 110 16.68 5.18 -11.92
N ARG A 111 16.51 3.86 -11.88
CA ARG A 111 17.47 2.93 -11.28
C ARG A 111 18.43 2.36 -12.33
N GLU A 112 19.63 2.05 -11.85
CA GLU A 112 20.68 1.40 -12.63
C GLU A 112 20.74 -0.08 -12.31
N TYR A 113 21.04 -0.88 -13.34
CA TYR A 113 21.04 -2.33 -13.26
C TYR A 113 22.25 -2.89 -13.97
N MET A 114 22.81 -3.97 -13.41
CA MET A 114 23.96 -4.69 -13.99
C MET A 114 23.64 -5.19 -15.41
N ASP A 115 24.62 -5.12 -16.32
CA ASP A 115 24.45 -5.61 -17.70
C ASP A 115 24.04 -7.07 -17.76
N GLU A 116 24.59 -7.89 -16.86
CA GLU A 116 24.22 -9.30 -16.75
C GLU A 116 22.73 -9.50 -16.48
N PHE A 117 22.11 -8.64 -15.66
CA PHE A 117 20.68 -8.70 -15.37
C PHE A 117 19.84 -8.22 -16.55
N LYS A 118 20.25 -7.12 -17.20
CA LYS A 118 19.59 -6.57 -18.40
C LYS A 118 19.61 -7.56 -19.57
N ASN A 119 20.64 -8.38 -19.67
CA ASN A 119 20.84 -9.34 -20.76
C ASN A 119 20.23 -10.73 -20.51
N LEU A 120 19.50 -10.95 -19.41
CA LEU A 120 18.88 -12.25 -19.09
C LEU A 120 17.71 -12.63 -20.01
N GLY A 121 17.14 -11.67 -20.74
CA GLY A 121 15.96 -11.90 -21.56
C GLY A 121 15.39 -10.57 -22.07
N VAL A 122 14.07 -10.45 -22.08
CA VAL A 122 13.42 -9.17 -22.44
C VAL A 122 13.50 -8.23 -21.24
N PHE A 123 14.32 -7.19 -21.36
CA PHE A 123 14.43 -6.14 -20.36
C PHE A 123 13.84 -4.84 -20.90
N ARG A 124 12.99 -4.18 -20.12
CA ARG A 124 12.56 -2.82 -20.38
C ARG A 124 12.47 -2.01 -19.09
N LYS A 125 12.75 -0.71 -19.22
CA LYS A 125 12.41 0.25 -18.18
C LYS A 125 10.92 0.60 -18.31
N TRP A 126 10.26 0.88 -17.19
CA TRP A 126 8.89 1.37 -17.18
C TRP A 126 8.82 2.71 -17.91
N GLU A 127 7.88 2.83 -18.84
CA GLU A 127 7.83 3.95 -19.80
C GLU A 127 6.79 5.02 -19.42
N ARG A 128 5.92 4.74 -18.44
CA ARG A 128 4.91 5.70 -17.95
C ARG A 128 5.50 6.51 -16.80
N SER A 129 4.81 7.58 -16.43
CA SER A 129 5.22 8.48 -15.34
C SER A 129 5.27 7.76 -13.99
N GLY A 130 6.18 8.21 -13.11
CA GLY A 130 6.28 7.72 -11.75
C GLY A 130 7.30 6.62 -11.55
N LEU A 131 7.74 6.44 -10.31
CA LEU A 131 8.61 5.34 -9.91
C LEU A 131 7.89 4.00 -10.09
N GLN A 132 8.51 3.01 -10.72
CA GLN A 132 8.03 1.62 -10.75
C GLN A 132 8.34 0.99 -9.40
N HIS A 133 7.47 1.21 -8.41
CA HIS A 133 7.75 0.81 -7.02
C HIS A 133 7.12 -0.54 -6.64
N SER A 134 6.82 -1.42 -7.60
CA SER A 134 6.35 -2.78 -7.31
C SER A 134 7.49 -3.80 -7.25
N LYS A 135 7.29 -4.88 -6.48
CA LYS A 135 8.23 -5.98 -6.31
C LYS A 135 7.49 -7.27 -6.50
N ILE A 136 7.48 -7.75 -7.74
CA ILE A 136 6.66 -8.87 -8.18
C ILE A 136 7.56 -9.86 -8.90
N LEU A 137 7.43 -11.12 -8.52
CA LEU A 137 7.95 -12.27 -9.23
C LEU A 137 6.76 -13.12 -9.66
N ILE A 138 6.66 -13.42 -10.95
CA ILE A 138 5.66 -14.35 -11.49
C ILE A 138 6.40 -15.51 -12.13
N VAL A 139 6.08 -16.73 -11.70
CA VAL A 139 6.65 -17.97 -12.25
C VAL A 139 5.60 -18.70 -13.05
N ASP A 140 5.96 -19.08 -14.27
CA ASP A 140 5.16 -19.88 -15.20
C ASP A 140 3.76 -19.31 -15.43
N ARG A 141 3.63 -17.98 -15.37
CA ARG A 141 2.37 -17.22 -15.49
C ARG A 141 1.31 -17.55 -14.44
N LYS A 142 1.63 -18.41 -13.47
CA LYS A 142 0.67 -18.93 -12.49
C LYS A 142 1.01 -18.54 -11.08
N LYS A 143 2.26 -18.70 -10.64
CA LYS A 143 2.62 -18.43 -9.25
C LYS A 143 3.12 -17.00 -9.09
N VAL A 144 2.36 -16.19 -8.36
CA VAL A 144 2.70 -14.80 -8.06
C VAL A 144 3.33 -14.73 -6.67
N PHE A 145 4.41 -13.97 -6.54
CA PHE A 145 5.04 -13.55 -5.29
C PHE A 145 5.17 -12.02 -5.33
N LEU A 146 4.55 -11.32 -4.38
CA LEU A 146 4.65 -9.86 -4.29
C LEU A 146 4.65 -9.39 -2.85
N GLY A 147 5.18 -8.20 -2.60
CA GLY A 147 5.18 -7.64 -1.26
C GLY A 147 5.87 -6.29 -1.17
N SER A 148 6.26 -5.93 0.05
CA SER A 148 6.79 -4.61 0.33
C SER A 148 8.28 -4.44 -0.01
N GLY A 149 9.08 -5.51 0.03
CA GLY A 149 10.54 -5.42 -0.01
C GLY A 149 11.17 -5.62 -1.39
N ASN A 150 12.31 -4.96 -1.58
CA ASN A 150 13.14 -5.01 -2.80
C ASN A 150 13.85 -6.37 -2.94
N PHE A 151 14.13 -6.79 -4.18
CA PHE A 151 14.95 -7.97 -4.46
C PHE A 151 16.45 -7.63 -4.36
N THR A 152 16.84 -7.08 -3.22
CA THR A 152 18.24 -6.79 -2.87
C THR A 152 18.64 -7.67 -1.70
N TRP A 153 19.91 -8.07 -1.64
CA TRP A 153 20.43 -8.88 -0.54
C TRP A 153 20.08 -8.25 0.82
N TYR A 154 20.26 -6.92 0.91
CA TYR A 154 19.99 -6.14 2.11
C TYR A 154 18.49 -6.11 2.45
N GLY A 155 17.62 -5.76 1.48
CA GLY A 155 16.19 -5.62 1.74
C GLY A 155 15.52 -6.95 2.14
N LEU A 156 16.04 -8.07 1.64
CA LEU A 156 15.51 -9.40 1.96
C LEU A 156 15.89 -9.90 3.36
N GLU A 157 17.03 -9.50 3.91
CA GLU A 157 17.55 -10.02 5.19
C GLU A 157 17.62 -9.01 6.33
N ASN A 158 17.67 -7.71 6.05
CA ASN A 158 17.91 -6.65 7.03
C ASN A 158 16.68 -5.77 7.28
N ASP A 159 15.77 -5.65 6.33
CA ASP A 159 14.52 -4.89 6.51
C ASP A 159 13.38 -5.81 6.99
N LEU A 160 12.42 -5.29 7.74
CA LEU A 160 11.14 -5.93 8.06
C LEU A 160 10.17 -5.73 6.89
N ASN A 161 9.83 -6.82 6.21
CA ASN A 161 8.98 -6.84 5.02
C ASN A 161 7.93 -7.94 5.09
N GLY A 162 6.78 -7.69 4.47
CA GLY A 162 5.71 -8.66 4.29
C GLY A 162 5.47 -8.96 2.82
N TYR A 163 5.24 -10.24 2.52
CA TYR A 163 4.99 -10.76 1.18
C TYR A 163 3.81 -11.72 1.19
N VAL A 164 3.12 -11.80 0.06
CA VAL A 164 2.12 -12.81 -0.23
C VAL A 164 2.50 -13.59 -1.47
N SER A 165 2.13 -14.87 -1.50
CA SER A 165 2.22 -15.72 -2.68
C SER A 165 0.88 -16.37 -2.96
N PHE A 166 0.52 -16.47 -4.23
CA PHE A 166 -0.72 -17.12 -4.64
C PHE A 166 -0.64 -17.62 -6.07
N ASP A 167 -1.48 -18.61 -6.39
CA ASP A 167 -1.60 -19.16 -7.75
C ASP A 167 -2.72 -18.44 -8.52
N LEU A 168 -2.50 -18.10 -9.79
CA LEU A 168 -3.50 -17.62 -10.75
C LEU A 168 -4.19 -18.80 -11.45
N PHE A 169 -5.49 -18.66 -11.70
CA PHE A 169 -6.19 -19.53 -12.64
C PHE A 169 -5.97 -19.06 -14.08
N ASP A 170 -6.11 -19.96 -15.05
CA ASP A 170 -5.87 -19.66 -16.46
C ASP A 170 -6.76 -18.50 -16.97
N SER A 171 -8.00 -18.41 -16.45
CA SER A 171 -8.96 -17.35 -16.74
C SER A 171 -8.57 -15.97 -16.17
N GLU A 172 -7.58 -15.89 -15.27
CA GLU A 172 -7.18 -14.67 -14.57
C GLU A 172 -5.88 -14.08 -15.10
N ILE A 173 -5.09 -14.88 -15.84
CA ILE A 173 -3.74 -14.52 -16.27
C ILE A 173 -3.78 -13.23 -17.09
N GLU A 174 -4.61 -13.17 -18.13
CA GLU A 174 -4.68 -12.00 -19.03
C GLU A 174 -5.02 -10.72 -18.26
N ASN A 175 -6.05 -10.77 -17.43
CA ASN A 175 -6.48 -9.62 -16.62
C ASN A 175 -5.43 -9.20 -15.59
N PHE A 176 -4.67 -10.15 -15.02
CA PHE A 176 -3.59 -9.82 -14.09
C PHE A 176 -2.44 -9.08 -14.78
N TYR A 177 -2.01 -9.53 -15.96
CA TYR A 177 -0.98 -8.82 -16.71
C TYR A 177 -1.49 -7.46 -17.23
N ALA A 178 -2.74 -7.36 -17.71
CA ALA A 178 -3.33 -6.09 -18.11
C ALA A 178 -3.39 -5.08 -16.94
N PHE A 179 -3.71 -5.55 -15.74
CA PHE A 179 -3.65 -4.73 -14.52
C PHE A 179 -2.23 -4.25 -14.20
N LEU A 180 -1.22 -5.13 -14.34
CA LEU A 180 0.19 -4.73 -14.16
C LEU A 180 0.67 -3.77 -15.25
N GLU A 181 0.07 -3.77 -16.44
CA GLU A 181 0.38 -2.78 -17.48
C GLU A 181 -0.47 -1.50 -17.36
N GLU A 182 -1.28 -1.38 -16.30
CA GLU A 182 -2.19 -0.25 -16.05
C GLU A 182 -3.13 0.01 -17.23
N ASP A 183 -3.76 -1.05 -17.75
CA ASP A 183 -4.85 -0.90 -18.71
C ASP A 183 -5.93 0.03 -18.15
N SER A 184 -6.27 1.08 -18.91
CA SER A 184 -7.18 2.15 -18.47
C SER A 184 -8.62 1.65 -18.21
N GLY A 185 -8.99 0.49 -18.78
CA GLY A 185 -10.25 -0.19 -18.50
C GLY A 185 -10.31 -0.83 -17.11
N ILE A 186 -9.17 -1.01 -16.43
CA ILE A 186 -9.09 -1.71 -15.14
C ILE A 186 -8.95 -0.69 -14.00
N THR A 187 -10.03 -0.50 -13.25
CA THR A 187 -10.02 0.39 -12.06
C THR A 187 -9.54 -0.33 -10.80
N SER A 188 -9.86 -1.61 -10.69
CA SER A 188 -9.40 -2.51 -9.64
C SER A 188 -9.50 -3.93 -10.16
N LEU A 189 -8.63 -4.82 -9.70
CA LEU A 189 -8.66 -6.21 -10.12
C LEU A 189 -9.09 -7.11 -8.96
N ASN A 190 -10.15 -7.89 -9.17
CA ASN A 190 -10.63 -8.86 -8.19
C ASN A 190 -10.13 -10.26 -8.55
N ILE A 191 -9.25 -10.81 -7.72
CA ILE A 191 -8.72 -12.18 -7.82
C ILE A 191 -8.93 -12.79 -6.44
N PRO A 192 -10.09 -13.41 -6.15
CA PRO A 192 -10.43 -13.88 -4.81
C PRO A 192 -9.31 -14.75 -4.21
N PRO A 193 -8.85 -14.47 -2.98
CA PRO A 193 -9.49 -13.60 -1.98
C PRO A 193 -9.00 -12.14 -1.97
N PHE A 194 -8.32 -11.68 -3.02
CA PHE A 194 -7.70 -10.37 -3.10
C PHE A 194 -8.48 -9.40 -3.99
N GLN A 195 -8.46 -8.14 -3.58
CA GLN A 195 -8.80 -7.00 -4.42
C GLN A 195 -7.57 -6.12 -4.57
N PHE A 196 -7.09 -5.94 -5.80
CA PHE A 196 -5.88 -5.19 -6.14
C PHE A 196 -6.20 -3.82 -6.72
N TYR A 197 -5.31 -2.88 -6.43
CA TYR A 197 -5.33 -1.50 -6.90
C TYR A 197 -3.92 -1.05 -7.24
N ILE A 198 -3.82 -0.08 -8.16
CA ILE A 198 -2.55 0.48 -8.60
C ILE A 198 -2.60 2.01 -8.65
N SER A 199 -1.62 2.67 -8.05
CA SER A 199 -1.36 4.11 -8.19
C SER A 199 -0.37 4.35 -9.35
N PRO A 200 -0.17 5.57 -9.86
CA PRO A 200 -0.83 6.82 -9.45
C PRO A 200 -2.24 7.00 -10.00
N GLU A 201 -2.60 6.34 -11.11
CA GLU A 201 -3.87 6.56 -11.80
C GLU A 201 -5.09 6.35 -10.88
N LYS A 202 -5.04 5.34 -10.00
CA LYS A 202 -6.09 5.05 -9.01
C LYS A 202 -5.69 5.42 -7.58
N GLY A 203 -4.69 6.29 -7.39
CA GLY A 203 -4.20 6.67 -6.07
C GLY A 203 -5.27 7.27 -5.14
N ARG A 204 -6.11 8.17 -5.66
CA ARG A 204 -7.24 8.74 -4.90
C ARG A 204 -8.26 7.67 -4.49
N LEU A 205 -8.48 6.67 -5.35
CA LEU A 205 -9.35 5.53 -5.03
C LEU A 205 -8.73 4.67 -3.93
N ILE A 206 -7.41 4.45 -3.96
CA ILE A 206 -6.66 3.76 -2.90
C ILE A 206 -6.76 4.52 -1.58
N GLN A 207 -6.52 5.84 -1.58
CA GLN A 207 -6.69 6.67 -0.39
C GLN A 207 -8.10 6.52 0.18
N ASN A 208 -9.14 6.71 -0.64
CA ASN A 208 -10.54 6.55 -0.22
C ASN A 208 -10.87 5.15 0.31
N LEU A 209 -10.27 4.10 -0.25
CA LEU A 209 -10.40 2.75 0.28
C LEU A 209 -9.86 2.68 1.72
N ILE A 210 -8.64 3.16 1.96
CA ILE A 210 -8.01 3.13 3.29
C ILE A 210 -8.85 3.95 4.28
N LEU A 211 -9.21 5.19 3.93
CA LEU A 211 -10.02 6.07 4.79
C LEU A 211 -11.36 5.41 5.18
N ARG A 212 -12.01 4.75 4.23
CA ARG A 212 -13.28 4.04 4.47
C ARG A 212 -13.12 2.84 5.40
N GLU A 213 -12.02 2.09 5.31
CA GLU A 213 -11.77 0.99 6.25
C GLU A 213 -11.47 1.52 7.66
N VAL A 214 -10.74 2.63 7.78
CA VAL A 214 -10.53 3.34 9.06
C VAL A 214 -11.85 3.85 9.65
N ASP A 215 -12.71 4.46 8.84
CA ASP A 215 -14.02 4.96 9.27
C ASP A 215 -14.95 3.83 9.76
N ARG A 216 -14.84 2.64 9.14
CA ARG A 216 -15.67 1.47 9.48
C ARG A 216 -15.16 0.68 10.68
N ALA A 217 -13.93 0.89 11.11
CA ALA A 217 -13.34 0.18 12.24
C ALA A 217 -14.22 0.32 13.49
N GLN A 218 -14.41 -0.78 14.21
CA GLN A 218 -15.27 -0.83 15.39
C GLN A 218 -14.49 -1.07 16.69
N ARG A 219 -13.33 -1.72 16.62
CA ARG A 219 -12.58 -2.19 17.80
C ARG A 219 -11.12 -1.75 17.77
N ASP A 220 -10.42 -2.06 16.69
CA ASP A 220 -8.99 -1.77 16.59
C ASP A 220 -8.49 -1.59 15.16
N ILE A 221 -7.51 -0.70 15.02
CA ILE A 221 -6.72 -0.50 13.81
C ILE A 221 -5.26 -0.71 14.19
N ARG A 222 -4.60 -1.66 13.53
CA ARG A 222 -3.17 -1.95 13.70
C ARG A 222 -2.45 -1.68 12.39
N TYR A 223 -1.35 -0.95 12.40
CA TYR A 223 -0.58 -0.73 11.18
C TYR A 223 0.92 -0.76 11.41
N LEU A 224 1.64 -1.16 10.35
CA LEU A 224 3.09 -1.12 10.21
C LEU A 224 3.38 -0.26 8.99
N ILE A 225 4.11 0.83 9.14
CA ILE A 225 4.33 1.77 8.03
C ILE A 225 5.76 2.29 7.96
N PHE A 226 6.34 2.22 6.77
CA PHE A 226 7.64 2.84 6.47
C PHE A 226 7.54 4.37 6.47
N ASP A 227 6.66 4.93 5.63
CA ASP A 227 6.42 6.37 5.54
C ASP A 227 4.92 6.70 5.65
N HIS A 228 4.56 7.62 6.54
CA HIS A 228 3.23 8.21 6.65
C HIS A 228 3.30 9.74 6.55
N PHE A 229 2.81 10.27 5.43
CA PHE A 229 2.71 11.70 5.13
C PHE A 229 1.38 12.01 4.42
N ASP A 230 0.30 11.42 4.91
CA ASP A 230 -1.07 11.64 4.44
C ASP A 230 -1.89 12.20 5.60
N SER A 231 -1.93 13.52 5.70
CA SER A 231 -2.64 14.23 6.76
C SER A 231 -4.15 13.95 6.80
N VAL A 232 -4.74 13.54 5.68
CA VAL A 232 -6.15 13.12 5.62
C VAL A 232 -6.31 11.77 6.33
N LEU A 233 -5.39 10.83 6.12
CA LEU A 233 -5.37 9.58 6.86
C LEU A 233 -5.11 9.81 8.36
N THR A 234 -4.14 10.67 8.71
CA THR A 234 -3.87 11.05 10.10
C THR A 234 -5.13 11.54 10.80
N SER A 235 -5.85 12.47 10.19
CA SER A 235 -7.08 13.02 10.77
C SER A 235 -8.18 11.96 10.92
N ARG A 236 -8.30 11.00 9.98
CA ARG A 236 -9.24 9.87 10.13
C ARG A 236 -8.85 8.90 11.24
N LEU A 237 -7.56 8.64 11.44
CA LEU A 237 -7.07 7.80 12.55
C LEU A 237 -7.33 8.46 13.91
N ALA A 238 -7.08 9.77 14.04
CA ALA A 238 -7.42 10.52 15.26
C ALA A 238 -8.94 10.51 15.53
N LEU A 239 -9.78 10.64 14.50
CA LEU A 239 -11.23 10.53 14.65
C LEU A 239 -11.67 9.10 15.01
N ALA A 240 -10.99 8.06 14.51
CA ALA A 240 -11.26 6.68 14.90
C ALA A 240 -10.98 6.47 16.39
N ASP A 241 -9.84 6.99 16.86
CA ASP A 241 -9.51 7.00 18.27
C ASP A 241 -10.61 7.69 19.11
N ARG A 242 -11.04 8.90 18.77
CA ARG A 242 -12.13 9.57 19.50
C ARG A 242 -13.47 8.83 19.51
N ARG A 243 -13.72 7.96 18.53
CA ARG A 243 -14.90 7.07 18.49
C ARG A 243 -14.78 5.86 19.42
N GLY A 244 -13.63 5.68 20.09
CA GLY A 244 -13.33 4.54 20.97
C GLY A 244 -12.62 3.37 20.28
N VAL A 245 -12.14 3.53 19.04
CA VAL A 245 -11.36 2.52 18.33
C VAL A 245 -9.91 2.60 18.78
N ASN A 246 -9.31 1.49 19.20
CA ASN A 246 -7.88 1.49 19.57
C ASN A 246 -7.01 1.56 18.31
N VAL A 247 -6.24 2.63 18.15
CA VAL A 247 -5.35 2.85 17.00
C VAL A 247 -3.91 2.61 17.42
N LYS A 248 -3.27 1.62 16.82
CA LYS A 248 -1.89 1.23 17.14
C LYS A 248 -1.00 1.23 15.89
N GLY A 249 -0.05 2.14 15.85
CA GLY A 249 0.87 2.31 14.72
C GLY A 249 2.31 2.01 15.09
N ILE A 250 3.00 1.21 14.28
CA ILE A 250 4.46 1.04 14.38
C ILE A 250 5.10 1.57 13.11
N TYR A 251 6.04 2.48 13.29
CA TYR A 251 6.72 3.22 12.23
C TYR A 251 8.15 2.73 12.08
N ASP A 252 8.70 2.89 10.88
CA ASP A 252 10.16 2.90 10.73
C ASP A 252 10.78 3.92 11.68
N SER A 253 11.93 3.58 12.28
CA SER A 253 12.58 4.46 13.23
C SER A 253 13.44 5.50 12.50
N PRO A 254 13.31 6.80 12.81
CA PRO A 254 12.44 7.38 13.83
C PRO A 254 11.00 7.58 13.33
N VAL A 255 10.03 7.53 14.26
CA VAL A 255 8.62 7.88 13.97
C VAL A 255 8.54 9.22 13.23
N ASP A 256 7.77 9.26 12.15
CA ASP A 256 7.53 10.48 11.37
C ASP A 256 6.61 11.48 12.10
N GLU A 257 6.44 12.66 11.52
CA GLU A 257 5.67 13.75 12.14
C GLU A 257 4.17 13.42 12.29
N GLU A 258 3.59 12.66 11.37
CA GLU A 258 2.17 12.25 11.45
C GLU A 258 1.97 11.28 12.62
N GLY A 259 2.89 10.31 12.79
CA GLY A 259 2.90 9.42 13.95
C GLY A 259 3.08 10.17 15.27
N LYS A 260 4.00 11.14 15.33
CA LYS A 260 4.18 11.98 16.53
C LYS A 260 2.92 12.79 16.85
N TYR A 261 2.25 13.35 15.84
CA TYR A 261 0.99 14.05 16.02
C TYR A 261 -0.07 13.12 16.63
N LEU A 262 -0.27 11.94 16.05
CA LEU A 262 -1.24 10.95 16.55
C LEU A 262 -0.98 10.58 18.02
N ALA A 263 0.27 10.30 18.38
CA ALA A 263 0.66 9.93 19.74
C ALA A 263 0.27 10.99 20.79
N ASN A 264 0.24 12.26 20.39
CA ASN A 264 -0.07 13.38 21.26
C ASN A 264 -1.57 13.73 21.31
N VAL A 265 -2.35 13.33 20.30
CA VAL A 265 -3.79 13.64 20.22
C VAL A 265 -4.70 12.46 20.54
N PHE A 266 -4.14 11.25 20.66
CA PHE A 266 -4.91 10.09 21.09
C PHE A 266 -5.43 10.25 22.52
N GLU A 267 -6.71 9.91 22.69
CA GLU A 267 -7.46 9.98 23.94
C GLU A 267 -7.69 8.58 24.53
N ASN A 268 -7.74 7.52 23.71
CA ASN A 268 -7.88 6.16 24.24
C ASN A 268 -6.58 5.67 24.88
N PRO A 269 -6.63 5.13 26.11
CA PRO A 269 -5.47 4.48 26.72
C PRO A 269 -4.93 3.27 25.96
N GLY A 270 -5.73 2.68 25.08
CA GLY A 270 -5.35 1.55 24.25
C GLY A 270 -4.75 1.92 22.89
N SER A 271 -4.69 3.20 22.56
CA SER A 271 -4.05 3.70 21.34
C SER A 271 -2.59 4.06 21.59
N GLU A 272 -1.74 3.80 20.62
CA GLU A 272 -0.30 3.87 20.81
C GLU A 272 0.43 4.07 19.47
N ILE A 273 1.52 4.83 19.49
CA ILE A 273 2.46 4.94 18.38
C ILE A 273 3.83 4.50 18.88
N ALA A 274 4.52 3.68 18.10
CA ALA A 274 5.85 3.19 18.40
C ALA A 274 6.77 3.28 17.18
N ALA A 275 8.09 3.34 17.42
CA ALA A 275 9.10 3.02 16.43
C ALA A 275 9.39 1.51 16.46
N ASP A 276 9.75 0.92 15.33
CA ASP A 276 9.96 -0.52 15.15
C ASP A 276 11.01 -1.16 16.07
N GLY A 277 11.98 -0.38 16.55
CA GLY A 277 13.04 -0.84 17.43
C GLY A 277 14.04 -1.76 16.74
N ASN A 278 14.17 -1.70 15.41
CA ASN A 278 15.09 -2.58 14.69
C ASN A 278 16.55 -2.21 14.99
N GLU A 279 17.27 -3.15 15.61
CA GLU A 279 18.65 -2.97 16.08
C GLU A 279 19.72 -3.14 14.99
N GLU A 280 19.35 -3.54 13.77
CA GLU A 280 20.27 -3.73 12.64
C GLU A 280 20.80 -2.39 12.10
N VAL A 281 21.34 -1.51 12.94
CA VAL A 281 22.01 -0.26 12.55
C VAL A 281 23.49 -0.56 12.35
N ILE A 282 23.96 -0.48 11.10
CA ILE A 282 25.41 -0.55 10.82
C ILE A 282 25.98 0.84 11.12
N GLU A 283 26.68 0.98 12.26
CA GLU A 283 27.56 2.12 12.53
C GLU A 283 28.76 2.07 11.57
N SER A 284 28.59 2.62 10.37
CA SER A 284 29.71 3.09 9.57
C SER A 284 29.35 4.50 9.13
N GLY A 285 30.28 5.45 9.25
CA GLY A 285 30.07 6.90 9.12
C GLY A 285 29.60 7.42 7.74
N SER A 286 28.81 6.65 7.01
CA SER A 286 27.92 7.10 5.94
C SER A 286 26.50 7.13 6.49
N PHE A 287 25.83 8.26 6.33
CA PHE A 287 24.44 8.45 6.73
C PHE A 287 23.54 7.43 5.99
N GLY A 288 22.87 6.55 6.74
CA GLY A 288 21.76 5.75 6.24
C GLY A 288 21.90 4.23 6.36
N LYS A 289 20.75 3.63 6.70
CA LYS A 289 20.36 2.22 6.55
C LYS A 289 20.87 1.28 7.61
N GLY A 290 20.25 1.41 8.79
CA GLY A 290 19.91 0.24 9.57
C GLY A 290 18.62 -0.41 9.06
N GLY A 291 18.35 -1.64 9.47
CA GLY A 291 17.22 -2.44 9.02
C GLY A 291 15.88 -1.69 9.13
N LEU A 292 15.21 -1.46 8.00
CA LEU A 292 14.02 -0.62 7.94
C LEU A 292 12.76 -1.40 8.31
N LEU A 293 11.78 -0.78 8.97
CA LEU A 293 10.39 -1.24 8.90
C LEU A 293 9.83 -0.87 7.54
N HIS A 294 9.98 -1.79 6.60
CA HIS A 294 9.60 -1.57 5.22
C HIS A 294 8.20 -2.16 4.90
N HIS A 295 7.40 -2.50 5.92
CA HIS A 295 5.98 -2.80 5.76
C HIS A 295 5.15 -1.58 5.34
N LYS A 296 4.05 -1.84 4.63
CA LYS A 296 2.97 -0.88 4.34
C LYS A 296 1.64 -1.55 4.58
N THR A 297 1.35 -1.84 5.84
CA THR A 297 0.31 -2.78 6.24
C THR A 297 -0.66 -2.13 7.20
N MET A 298 -1.96 -2.33 6.99
CA MET A 298 -3.02 -1.99 7.93
C MET A 298 -3.95 -3.19 8.12
N ILE A 299 -4.28 -3.47 9.37
CA ILE A 299 -5.20 -4.52 9.81
C ILE A 299 -6.33 -3.83 10.57
N VAL A 300 -7.56 -4.02 10.11
CA VAL A 300 -8.76 -3.42 10.71
C VAL A 300 -9.60 -4.52 11.35
N ASP A 301 -9.90 -4.36 12.64
CA ASP A 301 -10.70 -5.24 13.50
C ASP A 301 -10.28 -6.72 13.49
N GLY A 302 -9.05 -7.03 13.08
CA GLY A 302 -8.57 -8.39 12.84
C GLY A 302 -9.40 -9.13 11.78
N LYS A 303 -9.96 -8.42 10.80
CA LYS A 303 -10.84 -8.98 9.74
C LYS A 303 -10.45 -8.54 8.34
N THR A 304 -9.93 -7.33 8.20
CA THR A 304 -9.47 -6.78 6.92
C THR A 304 -7.98 -6.57 6.98
N LEU A 305 -7.26 -7.09 5.98
CA LEU A 305 -5.85 -6.80 5.73
C LEU A 305 -5.74 -5.93 4.48
N ILE A 306 -4.98 -4.83 4.60
CA ILE A 306 -4.53 -3.99 3.50
C ILE A 306 -3.01 -4.01 3.52
N SER A 307 -2.38 -4.37 2.40
CA SER A 307 -0.92 -4.36 2.31
C SER A 307 -0.45 -4.21 0.86
N GLY A 308 0.87 -4.16 0.65
CA GLY A 308 1.48 -3.99 -0.66
C GLY A 308 2.74 -3.13 -0.60
N SER A 309 2.96 -2.33 -1.63
CA SER A 309 4.08 -1.40 -1.72
C SER A 309 3.70 0.06 -1.36
N TYR A 310 2.40 0.36 -1.26
CA TYR A 310 1.84 1.71 -1.10
C TYR A 310 2.12 2.32 0.28
N ASN A 311 3.04 3.29 0.36
CA ASN A 311 3.23 4.12 1.56
C ASN A 311 1.99 5.00 1.83
N PHE A 312 1.78 5.41 3.08
CA PHE A 312 0.66 6.28 3.44
C PHE A 312 1.04 7.75 3.16
N SER A 313 1.34 8.07 1.90
CA SER A 313 1.85 9.39 1.50
C SER A 313 1.21 9.90 0.22
N ILE A 314 1.26 11.22 0.06
CA ILE A 314 0.79 11.88 -1.17
C ILE A 314 1.60 11.45 -2.40
N SER A 315 2.90 11.15 -2.24
CA SER A 315 3.72 10.66 -3.37
C SER A 315 3.30 9.26 -3.80
N ALA A 316 2.99 8.36 -2.87
CA ALA A 316 2.44 7.05 -3.20
C ALA A 316 1.11 7.18 -3.95
N ARG A 317 0.29 8.16 -3.56
CA ARG A 317 -0.99 8.47 -4.20
C ARG A 317 -0.84 8.99 -5.63
N ASP A 318 -0.07 10.05 -5.81
CA ASP A 318 -0.14 10.88 -7.03
C ASP A 318 1.03 10.66 -7.99
N ASN A 319 2.17 10.13 -7.51
CA ASN A 319 3.40 10.07 -8.29
C ASN A 319 3.92 8.65 -8.51
N ASN A 320 3.92 7.81 -7.47
CA ASN A 320 4.56 6.50 -7.53
C ASN A 320 3.61 5.44 -8.07
N ARG A 321 4.16 4.47 -8.79
CA ARG A 321 3.46 3.26 -9.18
C ARG A 321 3.55 2.21 -8.08
N GLU A 322 2.52 2.15 -7.25
CA GLU A 322 2.42 1.25 -6.11
C GLU A 322 1.29 0.25 -6.32
N ILE A 323 1.46 -0.97 -5.81
CA ILE A 323 0.38 -1.95 -5.73
C ILE A 323 -0.10 -2.02 -4.28
N LEU A 324 -1.42 -1.98 -4.13
CA LEU A 324 -2.10 -2.26 -2.88
C LEU A 324 -3.09 -3.40 -3.09
N PHE A 325 -3.11 -4.34 -2.16
CA PHE A 325 -4.14 -5.36 -2.08
C PHE A 325 -4.92 -5.25 -0.78
N LYS A 326 -6.21 -5.53 -0.87
CA LYS A 326 -7.10 -5.76 0.26
C LYS A 326 -7.56 -7.22 0.26
N THR A 327 -7.63 -7.83 1.44
CA THR A 327 -8.19 -9.17 1.60
C THR A 327 -8.89 -9.33 2.95
N THR A 328 -9.86 -10.25 3.01
CA THR A 328 -10.52 -10.72 4.23
C THR A 328 -10.26 -12.21 4.47
N ASN A 329 -9.27 -12.79 3.78
CA ASN A 329 -8.89 -14.18 3.97
C ASN A 329 -8.43 -14.39 5.43
N PRO A 330 -9.09 -15.27 6.21
CA PRO A 330 -8.83 -15.39 7.64
C PRO A 330 -7.42 -15.88 7.96
N TYR A 331 -6.84 -16.72 7.10
CA TYR A 331 -5.45 -17.17 7.27
C TYR A 331 -4.48 -16.01 7.10
N LEU A 332 -4.58 -15.23 6.02
CA LEU A 332 -3.70 -14.09 5.78
C LEU A 332 -3.83 -13.01 6.86
N VAL A 333 -5.06 -12.73 7.30
CA VAL A 333 -5.29 -11.77 8.40
C VAL A 333 -4.64 -12.27 9.69
N ALA A 334 -4.80 -13.54 10.04
CA ALA A 334 -4.22 -14.11 11.26
C ALA A 334 -2.69 -14.04 11.27
N VAL A 335 -2.02 -14.47 10.19
CA VAL A 335 -0.54 -14.46 10.13
C VAL A 335 0.04 -13.04 10.10
N TYR A 336 -0.66 -12.07 9.51
CA TYR A 336 -0.23 -10.67 9.57
C TYR A 336 -0.49 -10.03 10.94
N VAL A 337 -1.50 -10.47 11.69
CA VAL A 337 -1.68 -10.09 13.10
C VAL A 337 -0.54 -10.63 13.95
N GLU A 338 -0.15 -11.90 13.76
CA GLU A 338 1.00 -12.49 14.46
C GLU A 338 2.30 -11.74 14.14
N GLU A 339 2.49 -11.35 12.87
CA GLU A 339 3.62 -10.54 12.45
C GLU A 339 3.64 -9.16 13.12
N TRP A 340 2.48 -8.49 13.18
CA TRP A 340 2.36 -7.21 13.86
C TRP A 340 2.72 -7.33 15.35
N GLU A 341 2.24 -8.37 16.04
CA GLU A 341 2.59 -8.61 17.44
C GLU A 341 4.09 -8.91 17.61
N ARG A 342 4.70 -9.66 16.70
CA ARG A 342 6.14 -9.96 16.74
C ARG A 342 6.97 -8.68 16.66
N ILE A 343 6.62 -7.75 15.77
CA ILE A 343 7.30 -6.47 15.64
C ILE A 343 7.01 -5.61 16.87
N ARG A 344 5.76 -5.56 17.35
CA ARG A 344 5.38 -4.80 18.55
C ARG A 344 6.23 -5.15 19.77
N VAL A 345 6.55 -6.42 19.98
CA VAL A 345 7.35 -6.86 21.14
C VAL A 345 8.70 -6.17 21.23
N ASN A 346 9.32 -5.81 20.10
CA ASN A 346 10.60 -5.11 20.07
C ASN A 346 10.46 -3.59 19.84
N SER A 347 9.24 -3.12 19.55
CA SER A 347 8.98 -1.72 19.26
C SER A 347 9.19 -0.83 20.49
N ILE A 348 9.62 0.41 20.24
CA ILE A 348 9.86 1.42 21.25
C ILE A 348 8.73 2.44 21.17
N VAL A 349 7.87 2.43 22.19
CA VAL A 349 6.73 3.35 22.29
C VAL A 349 7.21 4.80 22.27
N TYR A 350 6.63 5.59 21.37
CA TYR A 350 6.87 7.01 21.31
C TYR A 350 6.16 7.71 22.47
N LYS A 351 6.93 8.40 23.31
CA LYS A 351 6.37 9.19 24.42
C LYS A 351 5.94 10.56 23.91
N ALA A 352 4.65 10.82 23.96
CA ALA A 352 4.04 12.12 23.70
C ALA A 352 4.80 13.24 24.43
N THR A 353 5.26 14.23 23.69
CA THR A 353 5.84 15.46 24.24
C THR A 353 4.79 16.56 24.12
N SER A 354 4.45 17.21 25.24
CA SER A 354 3.47 18.30 25.27
C SER A 354 3.72 19.30 24.13
N PHE A 355 2.80 19.37 23.17
CA PHE A 355 2.81 20.40 22.16
C PHE A 355 2.74 21.76 22.85
N GLY A 356 3.75 22.60 22.64
CA GLY A 356 3.62 24.02 22.96
C GLY A 356 2.48 24.58 22.12
N THR A 357 1.38 24.94 22.76
CA THR A 357 0.28 25.65 22.12
C THR A 357 0.78 27.04 21.70
N GLU A 358 1.31 27.16 20.48
CA GLU A 358 1.44 28.47 19.85
C GLU A 358 0.04 28.92 19.42
N ASN A 359 -0.47 29.96 20.09
CA ASN A 359 -1.71 30.64 19.74
C ASN A 359 -1.61 31.24 18.32
N GLY A 360 -2.12 30.54 17.32
CA GLY A 360 -2.14 30.98 15.91
C GLY A 360 -3.48 31.58 15.47
N SER A 361 -3.47 32.90 15.22
CA SER A 361 -4.41 33.78 14.48
C SER A 361 -5.93 33.69 14.72
N ASN A 362 -6.46 34.72 15.37
CA ASN A 362 -7.87 35.10 15.47
C ASN A 362 -8.59 35.09 14.10
N GLY A 363 -9.61 34.23 13.91
CA GLY A 363 -10.60 34.33 12.83
C GLY A 363 -10.89 33.06 12.03
N ILE A 364 -10.12 31.98 12.23
CA ILE A 364 -10.30 30.68 11.57
C ILE A 364 -10.75 29.63 12.58
N TYR A 365 -11.73 28.81 12.23
CA TYR A 365 -12.28 27.76 13.08
C TYR A 365 -12.65 26.52 12.26
N PHE A 366 -12.70 25.36 12.91
CA PHE A 366 -13.22 24.16 12.26
C PHE A 366 -14.75 24.14 12.29
N GLY A 367 -15.39 23.83 11.15
CA GLY A 367 -16.84 23.94 10.99
C GLY A 367 -17.66 23.01 11.87
N TYR A 368 -17.06 21.88 12.29
CA TYR A 368 -17.56 21.05 13.37
C TYR A 368 -16.60 21.12 14.55
N SER A 369 -17.15 21.12 15.78
CA SER A 369 -16.30 20.88 16.95
C SER A 369 -15.67 19.49 16.79
N GLY A 370 -14.42 19.32 17.24
CA GLY A 370 -13.64 18.10 17.00
C GLY A 370 -14.32 16.80 17.46
N ASN A 371 -15.40 16.90 18.25
CA ASN A 371 -16.15 15.80 18.83
C ASN A 371 -17.57 15.65 18.24
N SER A 372 -17.94 16.41 17.21
CA SER A 372 -19.32 16.44 16.67
C SER A 372 -19.42 16.33 15.15
N ILE A 373 -18.38 15.82 14.49
CA ILE A 373 -18.39 15.59 13.03
C ILE A 373 -19.33 14.40 12.72
N PRO A 374 -20.39 14.59 11.90
CA PRO A 374 -21.27 13.50 11.51
C PRO A 374 -20.55 12.44 10.68
N ILE A 375 -20.95 11.17 10.83
CA ILE A 375 -20.41 10.04 10.05
C ILE A 375 -20.63 10.30 8.56
N GLY A 376 -19.56 10.16 7.76
CA GLY A 376 -19.60 10.36 6.31
C GLY A 376 -19.49 11.83 5.86
N VAL A 377 -19.32 12.76 6.80
CA VAL A 377 -19.11 14.20 6.51
C VAL A 377 -17.64 14.53 6.76
N GLU A 378 -17.03 15.30 5.86
CA GLU A 378 -15.65 15.75 6.00
C GLU A 378 -15.55 16.94 6.96
N GLN A 379 -14.43 17.05 7.69
CA GLN A 379 -14.15 18.23 8.48
C GLN A 379 -13.94 19.43 7.55
N THR A 380 -14.44 20.59 7.95
CA THR A 380 -14.23 21.85 7.22
C THR A 380 -13.40 22.84 8.03
N ILE A 381 -12.60 23.64 7.34
CA ILE A 381 -11.97 24.83 7.88
C ILE A 381 -12.75 26.05 7.40
N CYS A 382 -13.15 26.90 8.34
CA CYS A 382 -14.05 28.01 8.13
C CYS A 382 -13.44 29.32 8.60
N ARG A 383 -13.86 30.42 7.98
CA ARG A 383 -13.44 31.78 8.31
C ARG A 383 -14.62 32.68 8.65
N THR A 384 -14.39 33.66 9.51
CA THR A 384 -15.42 34.62 9.92
C THR A 384 -15.55 35.83 8.99
N ASP A 385 -14.47 36.24 8.31
CA ASP A 385 -14.50 37.35 7.33
C ASP A 385 -14.54 36.81 5.90
N THR A 386 -15.63 37.08 5.18
CA THR A 386 -15.83 36.66 3.78
C THR A 386 -15.73 37.82 2.80
N ALA A 387 -15.38 39.03 3.25
CA ALA A 387 -15.42 40.25 2.45
C ALA A 387 -14.27 40.35 1.43
N LYS A 388 -13.20 39.58 1.62
CA LYS A 388 -11.99 39.62 0.80
C LYS A 388 -11.52 38.22 0.42
N GLU A 389 -10.74 38.15 -0.65
CA GLU A 389 -9.95 36.97 -0.95
C GLU A 389 -8.81 36.87 0.07
N GLU A 390 -8.62 35.68 0.64
CA GLU A 390 -7.62 35.46 1.69
C GLU A 390 -7.06 34.04 1.61
N SER A 391 -5.73 33.91 1.64
CA SER A 391 -5.06 32.62 1.82
C SER A 391 -4.73 32.44 3.29
N PHE A 392 -5.23 31.34 3.87
CA PHE A 392 -4.86 30.86 5.18
C PHE A 392 -3.88 29.70 5.05
N TYR A 393 -2.94 29.60 5.99
CA TYR A 393 -1.93 28.56 6.01
C TYR A 393 -2.12 27.73 7.27
N LEU A 394 -2.53 26.47 7.12
CA LEU A 394 -2.53 25.53 8.23
C LEU A 394 -1.14 24.92 8.29
N GLU A 395 -0.40 25.30 9.31
CA GLU A 395 0.91 24.73 9.58
C GLU A 395 0.76 23.40 10.33
N SER A 396 1.34 22.35 9.77
CA SER A 396 1.51 21.07 10.45
C SER A 396 3.00 20.75 10.54
N GLY A 397 3.43 20.16 11.66
CA GLY A 397 4.83 19.86 11.94
C GLY A 397 5.56 20.96 12.72
N ASN A 398 6.75 20.64 13.23
CA ASN A 398 7.54 21.57 14.03
C ASN A 398 8.43 22.48 13.16
N ALA A 399 9.04 23.51 13.76
CA ALA A 399 9.69 24.65 13.08
C ALA A 399 10.70 24.32 11.94
N PHE A 400 11.21 23.09 11.86
CA PHE A 400 12.19 22.63 10.86
C PHE A 400 11.59 21.89 9.65
N LEU A 401 10.37 21.33 9.79
CA LEU A 401 9.61 20.63 8.75
C LEU A 401 8.15 21.09 8.81
N LYS A 402 7.94 22.39 8.60
CA LYS A 402 6.60 22.95 8.46
C LYS A 402 6.02 22.52 7.10
N SER A 403 5.06 21.61 7.13
CA SER A 403 4.14 21.41 6.02
C SER A 403 3.10 22.53 6.10
N ILE A 404 3.15 23.43 5.12
CA ILE A 404 2.21 24.53 5.02
C ILE A 404 1.09 24.07 4.10
N LEU A 405 -0.12 23.90 4.61
CA LEU A 405 -1.29 23.63 3.77
C LEU A 405 -1.94 24.98 3.43
N GLU A 406 -1.96 25.35 2.15
CA GLU A 406 -2.57 26.62 1.74
C GLU A 406 -4.06 26.43 1.42
N TYR A 407 -4.90 27.23 2.07
CA TYR A 407 -6.33 27.34 1.79
C TYR A 407 -6.62 28.76 1.27
N THR A 408 -6.82 28.89 -0.03
CA THR A 408 -7.24 30.16 -0.65
C THR A 408 -8.75 30.24 -0.64
N PHE A 409 -9.34 31.23 0.04
CA PHE A 409 -10.77 31.50 0.03
C PHE A 409 -11.11 32.66 -0.89
N LEU A 410 -12.04 32.44 -1.83
CA LEU A 410 -12.62 33.49 -2.66
C LEU A 410 -13.58 34.36 -1.83
N PRO A 411 -13.84 35.62 -2.25
CA PRO A 411 -14.88 36.44 -1.62
C PRO A 411 -16.21 35.67 -1.58
N THR A 412 -16.93 35.76 -0.46
CA THR A 412 -18.16 34.99 -0.15
C THR A 412 -17.99 33.51 0.24
N GLU A 413 -16.82 32.89 0.07
CA GLU A 413 -16.56 31.54 0.61
C GLU A 413 -16.31 31.59 2.12
N SER A 414 -17.10 30.84 2.89
CA SER A 414 -17.02 30.78 4.36
C SER A 414 -16.33 29.53 4.90
N CYS A 415 -16.44 28.39 4.22
CA CYS A 415 -15.88 27.09 4.66
C CYS A 415 -15.33 26.29 3.48
N LYS A 416 -14.28 25.50 3.71
CA LYS A 416 -13.73 24.51 2.77
C LYS A 416 -13.48 23.20 3.47
N ASP A 417 -13.61 22.09 2.76
CA ASP A 417 -13.19 20.79 3.24
C ASP A 417 -11.68 20.81 3.55
N VAL A 418 -11.28 20.17 4.66
CA VAL A 418 -9.87 20.11 5.08
C VAL A 418 -8.99 19.40 4.05
N SER A 419 -9.53 18.52 3.20
CA SER A 419 -8.77 17.94 2.07
C SER A 419 -8.60 18.88 0.88
N ASN A 420 -9.34 20.00 0.83
CA ASN A 420 -9.32 20.96 -0.27
C ASN A 420 -8.27 22.06 -0.06
N PHE A 421 -7.04 21.64 0.22
CA PHE A 421 -5.86 22.50 0.30
C PHE A 421 -5.04 22.41 -0.98
N THR A 422 -4.30 23.48 -1.26
CA THR A 422 -3.23 23.44 -2.26
C THR A 422 -1.93 23.09 -1.55
N PRO A 423 -1.28 21.97 -1.88
CA PRO A 423 0.07 21.72 -1.40
C PRO A 423 0.98 22.78 -2.03
N PRO A 424 1.81 23.50 -1.26
CA PRO A 424 2.81 24.38 -1.84
C PRO A 424 3.69 23.50 -2.72
N SER A 425 3.77 23.87 -4.00
CA SER A 425 4.46 23.11 -5.03
C SER A 425 5.79 22.57 -4.51
N SER A 426 5.95 21.25 -4.52
CA SER A 426 7.25 20.59 -4.42
C SER A 426 8.13 21.12 -5.53
N GLY A 427 9.02 22.05 -5.19
CA GLY A 427 9.84 22.79 -6.13
C GLY A 427 11.17 23.19 -5.51
N PHE A 428 12.11 22.26 -5.57
CA PHE A 428 13.56 22.46 -5.66
C PHE A 428 14.32 23.19 -4.52
N THR A 429 15.35 22.48 -4.05
CA THR A 429 16.71 22.97 -3.76
C THR A 429 16.89 24.49 -3.65
N GLY A 430 17.34 24.93 -2.48
CA GLY A 430 17.92 26.24 -2.19
C GLY A 430 17.92 27.30 -3.29
N LYS A 431 16.89 28.16 -3.29
CA LYS A 431 16.97 29.62 -3.52
C LYS A 431 15.58 30.22 -3.31
N LYS A 432 15.48 31.22 -2.42
CA LYS A 432 14.24 31.95 -2.09
C LYS A 432 13.54 32.47 -3.36
N PRO A 433 12.24 32.23 -3.56
CA PRO A 433 11.48 32.95 -4.59
C PRO A 433 11.27 34.38 -4.12
N ILE A 434 11.66 35.32 -4.98
CA ILE A 434 11.40 36.75 -4.82
C ILE A 434 9.89 36.98 -4.90
N ILE A 435 9.29 37.47 -3.82
CA ILE A 435 7.92 37.97 -3.78
C ILE A 435 7.82 39.13 -4.78
N ARG A 436 7.20 38.92 -5.94
CA ARG A 436 6.72 40.02 -6.80
C ARG A 436 5.45 40.59 -6.17
N SER A 437 5.62 41.52 -5.23
CA SER A 437 4.51 42.35 -4.78
C SER A 437 4.03 43.20 -5.95
N ARG A 438 2.80 42.96 -6.43
CA ARG A 438 2.07 43.94 -7.24
C ARG A 438 1.55 45.03 -6.30
N ARG A 439 2.43 45.96 -5.89
CA ARG A 439 1.96 47.26 -5.39
C ARG A 439 1.71 48.18 -6.57
N LYS A 440 0.46 48.63 -6.68
CA LYS A 440 0.05 49.74 -7.55
C LYS A 440 0.96 50.94 -7.29
N VAL A 441 1.58 51.42 -8.36
CA VAL A 441 2.34 52.67 -8.40
C VAL A 441 1.38 53.83 -8.14
N LEU A 442 1.62 54.57 -7.06
CA LEU A 442 1.07 55.90 -6.84
C LEU A 442 2.23 56.86 -6.55
N GLY A 443 2.62 57.60 -7.58
CA GLY A 443 2.78 59.06 -7.53
C GLY A 443 3.92 59.72 -6.74
N LYS A 444 4.86 60.26 -7.55
CA LYS A 444 5.49 61.61 -7.46
C LYS A 444 6.69 61.88 -6.53
N LYS A 445 7.78 62.33 -7.21
CA LYS A 445 8.70 63.49 -6.97
C LYS A 445 9.41 63.58 -5.61
N GLY A 446 10.72 63.86 -5.51
CA GLY A 446 11.77 64.23 -6.46
C GLY A 446 13.06 64.62 -5.71
N PHE A 447 14.11 64.98 -6.48
CA PHE A 447 15.26 65.87 -6.17
C PHE A 447 15.93 65.75 -4.78
N TYR A 448 17.22 65.46 -4.59
CA TYR A 448 18.46 65.70 -5.35
C TYR A 448 19.44 64.55 -5.16
#